data_AF-A0A2G9MDI3-F1
#
_entry.id   AF-A0A2G9MDI3-F1
#
_cell.length_a   1.000
_cell.length_b   1.000
_cell.length_c   1.000
_cell.angle_alpha   90.00
_cell.angle_beta   90.00
_cell.angle_gamma   90.00
#
_symmetry.space_group_name_H-M   'P 1'
#
loop_
_entity.id
_entity.type
_entity.pdbx_description
1 polymer ?
#
loop_
_entity_poly.entity_id
_entity_poly.type
_entity_poly.pdbx_seq_one_letter_code
_entity_poly.pdbx_strand_id
1 'polypeptide(L)'
;MDLRSLKKEVHSLDNIHETVQQFQDSWIKPLRSNTNSHLPFIQNISPEAKKELNKKLSTFYDIVYQTKKGQTVTEKLQQYTRYLIDLKLTEMQGDHIKARIITNNMLHDEFFNIQNTISEVKAFDTHTQKLSAQYNEINLLIHKELSLDETVFFMDLPHKKYLYNLLQIAKKQKSIVRQVGLHFVSLTRNNNLGK
;
A
#
# COMPACT_ATOMS: atom_id res chain seq x y z
N MET A 1 -11.89 9.08 -16.17
CA MET A 1 -10.73 8.35 -16.73
C MET A 1 -11.25 7.23 -17.63
N ASP A 2 -10.72 7.05 -18.84
CA ASP A 2 -11.13 5.94 -19.71
C ASP A 2 -10.47 4.59 -19.29
N LEU A 3 -10.93 3.46 -19.86
CA LEU A 3 -10.40 2.13 -19.50
C LEU A 3 -8.91 1.97 -19.85
N ARG A 4 -8.44 2.62 -20.91
CA ARG A 4 -7.03 2.57 -21.33
C ARG A 4 -6.14 3.26 -20.31
N SER A 5 -6.55 4.43 -19.84
CA SER A 5 -5.85 5.20 -18.82
C SER A 5 -5.90 4.49 -17.47
N LEU A 6 -7.05 3.91 -17.11
CA LEU A 6 -7.18 3.09 -15.90
C LEU A 6 -6.19 1.92 -15.92
N LYS A 7 -6.09 1.20 -17.04
CA LYS A 7 -5.09 0.14 -17.22
C LYS A 7 -3.68 0.64 -17.02
N LYS A 8 -3.32 1.78 -17.62
CA LYS A 8 -1.99 2.37 -17.45
C LYS A 8 -1.70 2.74 -16.00
N GLU A 9 -2.64 3.41 -15.32
CA GLU A 9 -2.48 3.80 -13.92
C GLU A 9 -2.26 2.60 -13.01
N VAL A 10 -3.06 1.54 -13.19
CA VAL A 10 -2.95 0.31 -12.40
C VAL A 10 -1.60 -0.40 -12.60
N HIS A 11 -1.09 -0.43 -13.83
CA HIS A 11 0.24 -1.02 -14.13
C HIS A 11 1.40 -0.13 -13.68
N SER A 12 1.14 1.16 -13.43
CA SER A 12 2.14 2.10 -12.89
C SER A 12 2.22 2.12 -11.37
N LEU A 13 1.44 1.28 -10.68
CA LEU A 13 1.55 1.13 -9.23
C LEU A 13 2.87 0.42 -8.89
N ASP A 14 3.65 1.07 -8.03
CA ASP A 14 4.91 0.50 -7.55
C ASP A 14 4.66 -0.76 -6.70
N ASN A 15 5.67 -1.63 -6.65
CA ASN A 15 5.64 -2.83 -5.83
C ASN A 15 5.70 -2.45 -4.33
N ILE A 16 4.64 -2.75 -3.59
CA ILE A 16 4.53 -2.41 -2.17
C ILE A 16 5.53 -3.24 -1.36
N HIS A 17 5.73 -4.52 -1.68
CA HIS A 17 6.69 -5.36 -0.96
C HIS A 17 8.12 -4.81 -1.08
N GLU A 18 8.54 -4.43 -2.28
CA GLU A 18 9.85 -3.82 -2.52
C GLU A 18 10.00 -2.48 -1.80
N THR A 19 8.99 -1.61 -1.89
CA THR A 19 9.01 -0.30 -1.24
C THR A 19 9.10 -0.44 0.29
N VAL A 20 8.34 -1.37 0.88
CA VAL A 20 8.40 -1.67 2.31
C VAL A 20 9.78 -2.22 2.69
N GLN A 21 10.33 -3.13 1.89
CA GLN A 21 11.65 -3.71 2.15
C GLN A 21 12.74 -2.62 2.14
N GLN A 22 12.74 -1.76 1.11
CA GLN A 22 13.65 -0.62 1.02
C GLN A 22 13.50 0.35 2.18
N PHE A 23 12.26 0.60 2.64
CA PHE A 23 12.02 1.40 3.83
C PHE A 23 12.60 0.75 5.09
N GLN A 24 12.41 -0.55 5.30
CA GLN A 24 12.97 -1.27 6.43
C GLN A 24 14.51 -1.28 6.40
N ASP A 25 15.10 -1.51 5.23
CA ASP A 25 16.55 -1.57 5.06
C ASP A 25 17.23 -0.22 5.24
N SER A 26 16.58 0.87 4.81
CA SER A 26 17.12 2.23 4.96
C SER A 26 16.89 2.84 6.34
N TRP A 27 15.94 2.32 7.12
CA TRP A 27 15.57 2.92 8.41
C TRP A 27 15.81 2.00 9.60
N ILE A 28 15.22 0.81 9.59
CA ILE A 28 15.23 -0.11 10.72
C ILE A 28 16.55 -0.83 10.86
N LYS A 29 17.15 -1.24 9.74
CA LYS A 29 18.45 -1.93 9.77
C LYS A 29 19.51 -1.08 10.47
N PRO A 30 19.67 0.24 10.18
CA PRO A 30 20.47 1.16 10.97
C PRO A 30 20.23 1.04 12.48
N LEU A 31 18.97 1.03 12.92
CA LEU A 31 18.57 1.08 14.33
C LEU A 31 18.77 -0.23 15.13
N ARG A 32 19.08 -1.35 14.47
CA ARG A 32 19.27 -2.64 15.15
C ARG A 32 20.68 -2.76 15.72
N SER A 33 20.77 -3.00 17.03
CA SER A 33 22.02 -3.17 17.79
C SER A 33 22.94 -4.25 17.22
N ASN A 34 22.38 -5.33 16.68
CA ASN A 34 23.16 -6.49 16.21
C ASN A 34 23.73 -6.31 14.80
N THR A 35 23.22 -5.36 14.03
CA THR A 35 23.67 -5.12 12.64
C THR A 35 24.65 -3.97 12.53
N ASN A 36 24.73 -3.07 13.53
CA ASN A 36 25.55 -1.86 13.46
C ASN A 36 26.35 -1.59 14.73
N SER A 37 27.19 -2.53 15.12
CA SER A 37 28.23 -2.30 16.14
C SER A 37 29.17 -1.12 15.81
N HIS A 38 29.24 -0.72 14.55
CA HIS A 38 30.05 0.40 14.04
C HIS A 38 29.33 1.76 14.04
N LEU A 39 28.02 1.83 14.35
CA LEU A 39 27.30 3.10 14.48
C LEU A 39 27.31 3.53 15.95
N PRO A 40 28.14 4.52 16.34
CA PRO A 40 28.38 4.85 17.76
C PRO A 40 27.11 5.34 18.46
N PHE A 41 26.22 5.99 17.72
CA PHE A 41 25.08 6.70 18.26
C PHE A 41 24.03 5.80 18.92
N ILE A 42 23.84 4.57 18.44
CA ILE A 42 22.88 3.62 19.02
C ILE A 42 23.40 3.08 20.37
N GLN A 43 24.72 3.04 20.53
CA GLN A 43 25.34 2.59 21.78
C GLN A 43 25.10 3.62 22.88
N ASN A 44 25.06 4.91 22.53
CA ASN A 44 24.94 6.04 23.46
C ASN A 44 23.50 6.36 23.90
N ILE A 45 22.48 5.71 23.31
CA ILE A 45 21.08 5.91 23.73
C ILE A 45 20.90 5.40 25.17
N SER A 46 20.19 6.18 26.00
CA SER A 46 19.89 5.82 27.39
C SER A 46 19.13 4.48 27.51
N PRO A 47 19.32 3.70 28.60
CA PRO A 47 18.61 2.45 28.82
C PRO A 47 17.07 2.59 28.77
N GLU A 48 16.55 3.69 29.31
CA GLU A 48 15.14 4.04 29.31
C GLU A 48 14.63 4.27 27.88
N ALA A 49 15.34 5.08 27.08
CA ALA A 49 14.98 5.33 25.69
C ALA A 49 15.12 4.06 24.84
N LYS A 50 16.10 3.18 25.10
CA LYS A 50 16.21 1.87 24.43
C LYS A 50 14.98 0.99 24.71
N LYS A 51 14.49 0.96 25.95
CA LYS A 51 13.29 0.20 26.32
C LYS A 51 12.05 0.73 25.61
N GLU A 52 11.88 2.05 25.57
CA GLU A 52 10.77 2.69 24.85
C GLU A 52 10.85 2.46 23.34
N LEU A 53 12.05 2.61 22.77
CA LEU A 53 12.33 2.37 21.35
C LEU A 53 11.97 0.94 20.96
N ASN A 54 12.40 -0.05 21.73
CA ASN A 54 12.07 -1.46 21.47
C ASN A 54 10.56 -1.73 21.49
N LYS A 55 9.83 -1.13 22.44
CA LYS A 55 8.36 -1.23 22.50
C LYS A 55 7.73 -0.63 21.24
N LYS A 56 8.16 0.57 20.83
CA LYS A 56 7.66 1.24 19.63
C LYS A 56 8.03 0.48 18.35
N LEU A 57 9.21 -0.13 18.30
CA LEU A 57 9.66 -0.96 17.18
C LEU A 57 8.83 -2.24 17.04
N SER A 58 8.42 -2.87 18.16
CA SER A 58 7.50 -4.02 18.13
C SER A 58 6.20 -3.66 17.41
N THR A 59 5.55 -2.57 17.83
CA THR A 59 4.31 -2.07 17.20
C THR A 59 4.55 -1.73 15.72
N PHE A 60 5.71 -1.18 15.39
CA PHE A 60 6.07 -0.86 14.02
C PHE A 60 6.12 -2.12 13.13
N TYR A 61 6.71 -3.23 13.59
CA TYR A 61 6.78 -4.45 12.79
C TYR A 61 5.40 -5.02 12.46
N ASP A 62 4.47 -4.96 13.41
CA ASP A 62 3.08 -5.37 13.17
C ASP A 62 2.42 -4.50 12.10
N ILE A 63 2.58 -3.18 12.18
CA ILE A 63 2.04 -2.25 11.17
C ILE A 63 2.66 -2.50 9.79
N VAL A 64 3.97 -2.76 9.73
CA VAL A 64 4.65 -3.12 8.48
C VAL A 64 4.07 -4.38 7.87
N TYR A 65 3.87 -5.43 8.68
CA TYR A 65 3.26 -6.67 8.21
C TYR A 65 1.86 -6.43 7.61
N GLN A 66 1.02 -5.62 8.27
CA GLN A 66 -0.28 -5.27 7.72
C GLN A 66 -0.20 -4.39 6.46
N THR A 67 0.83 -3.54 6.35
CA THR A 67 1.06 -2.69 5.17
C THR A 67 1.43 -3.52 3.94
N LYS A 68 2.22 -4.60 4.11
CA LYS A 68 2.59 -5.51 3.00
C LYS A 68 1.38 -6.13 2.30
N LYS A 69 0.29 -6.39 3.04
CA LYS A 69 -0.99 -6.89 2.47
C LYS A 69 -1.60 -5.98 1.41
N GLY A 70 -1.20 -4.70 1.36
CA GLY A 70 -1.59 -3.79 0.28
C GLY A 70 -1.16 -4.26 -1.11
N GLN A 71 -0.15 -5.13 -1.22
CA GLN A 71 0.26 -5.70 -2.51
C GLN A 71 -0.85 -6.53 -3.16
N THR A 72 -1.58 -7.32 -2.37
CA THR A 72 -2.72 -8.10 -2.86
C THR A 72 -3.81 -7.20 -3.44
N VAL A 73 -3.98 -5.99 -2.90
CA VAL A 73 -4.91 -5.00 -3.47
C VAL A 73 -4.46 -4.57 -4.86
N THR A 74 -3.16 -4.33 -5.08
CA THR A 74 -2.62 -4.00 -6.41
C THR A 74 -2.93 -5.12 -7.42
N GLU A 75 -2.74 -6.37 -7.04
CA GLU A 75 -3.02 -7.54 -7.88
C GLU A 75 -4.52 -7.66 -8.22
N LYS A 76 -5.40 -7.45 -7.24
CA LYS A 76 -6.86 -7.43 -7.47
C LYS A 76 -7.26 -6.29 -8.41
N LEU A 77 -6.71 -5.09 -8.26
CA LEU A 77 -6.97 -3.95 -9.15
C LEU A 77 -6.52 -4.21 -10.59
N GLN A 78 -5.39 -4.89 -10.77
CA GLN A 78 -4.94 -5.38 -12.09
C GLN A 78 -5.95 -6.34 -12.70
N GLN A 79 -6.45 -7.29 -11.92
CA GLN A 79 -7.45 -8.26 -12.38
C GLN A 79 -8.79 -7.58 -12.71
N TYR A 80 -9.27 -6.65 -11.90
CA TYR A 80 -10.51 -5.92 -12.20
C TYR A 80 -10.41 -5.13 -13.49
N THR A 81 -9.25 -4.56 -13.78
CA THR A 81 -9.06 -3.84 -15.03
C THR A 81 -9.18 -4.78 -16.25
N ARG A 82 -8.71 -6.03 -16.12
CA ARG A 82 -8.93 -7.07 -17.14
C ARG A 82 -10.41 -7.41 -17.27
N TYR A 83 -11.10 -7.63 -16.14
CA TYR A 83 -12.55 -7.89 -16.15
C TYR A 83 -13.36 -6.76 -16.78
N LEU A 84 -13.01 -5.50 -16.54
CA LEU A 84 -13.69 -4.37 -17.17
C LEU A 84 -13.48 -4.32 -18.69
N ILE A 85 -12.28 -4.63 -19.16
CA ILE A 85 -11.99 -4.73 -20.59
C ILE A 85 -12.77 -5.90 -21.20
N ASP A 86 -12.77 -7.06 -20.55
CA ASP A 86 -13.50 -8.23 -21.02
C ASP A 86 -15.01 -7.97 -21.04
N LEU A 87 -15.56 -7.32 -20.01
CA LEU A 87 -16.96 -6.91 -19.98
C LEU A 87 -17.31 -6.00 -21.16
N LYS A 88 -16.44 -5.03 -21.46
CA LYS A 88 -16.64 -4.13 -22.60
C LYS A 88 -16.62 -4.88 -23.93
N LEU A 89 -15.71 -5.85 -24.09
CA LEU A 89 -15.64 -6.68 -25.29
C LEU A 89 -16.87 -7.59 -25.43
N THR A 90 -17.34 -8.20 -24.33
CA THR A 90 -18.54 -9.03 -24.34
C THR A 90 -19.81 -8.24 -24.67
N GLU A 91 -19.91 -6.98 -24.21
CA GLU A 91 -21.00 -6.06 -24.59
C GLU A 91 -21.00 -5.83 -26.10
N MET A 92 -19.83 -5.62 -26.72
CA MET A 92 -19.71 -5.42 -28.17
C MET A 92 -20.02 -6.70 -28.98
N GLN A 93 -19.75 -7.87 -28.42
CA GLN A 93 -19.94 -9.18 -29.06
C GLN A 93 -21.34 -9.77 -28.83
N GLY A 94 -22.13 -9.22 -27.90
CA GLY A 94 -23.40 -9.81 -27.48
C GLY A 94 -23.26 -11.10 -26.65
N ASP A 95 -22.08 -11.35 -26.06
CA ASP A 95 -21.84 -12.55 -25.23
C ASP A 95 -22.33 -12.33 -23.79
N HIS A 96 -23.63 -12.47 -23.61
CA HIS A 96 -24.28 -12.29 -22.31
C HIS A 96 -23.90 -13.35 -21.27
N ILE A 97 -23.48 -14.55 -21.70
CA ILE A 97 -23.10 -15.63 -20.79
C ILE A 97 -21.78 -15.25 -20.10
N LYS A 98 -20.77 -14.89 -20.89
CA LYS A 98 -19.48 -14.45 -20.35
C LYS A 98 -19.61 -13.16 -19.54
N ALA A 99 -20.42 -12.21 -19.99
CA ALA A 99 -20.70 -10.99 -19.24
C ALA A 99 -21.28 -11.30 -17.84
N ARG A 100 -22.21 -12.27 -17.74
CA ARG A 100 -22.78 -12.71 -16.46
C ARG A 100 -21.74 -13.35 -15.56
N ILE A 101 -20.86 -14.20 -16.10
CA ILE A 101 -19.78 -14.84 -15.34
C ILE A 101 -18.84 -13.79 -14.75
N ILE A 102 -18.37 -12.83 -15.56
CA ILE A 102 -17.47 -11.78 -15.08
C ILE A 102 -18.15 -10.92 -14.02
N THR A 103 -19.41 -10.55 -14.23
CA THR A 103 -20.20 -9.77 -13.26
C THR A 103 -20.33 -10.50 -11.93
N ASN A 104 -20.65 -11.80 -11.97
CA ASN A 104 -20.74 -12.63 -10.77
C ASN A 104 -19.40 -12.72 -10.04
N ASN A 105 -18.29 -12.89 -10.76
CA ASN A 105 -16.97 -12.93 -10.15
C ASN A 105 -16.64 -11.61 -9.44
N MET A 106 -16.97 -10.45 -10.03
CA MET A 106 -16.71 -9.15 -9.40
C MET A 106 -17.59 -8.86 -8.17
N LEU A 107 -18.76 -9.50 -8.06
CA LEU A 107 -19.73 -9.25 -6.99
C LEU A 107 -19.71 -10.29 -5.88
N HIS A 108 -19.43 -11.55 -6.20
CA HIS A 108 -19.70 -12.68 -5.33
C HIS A 108 -18.49 -13.59 -5.08
N ASP A 109 -17.42 -13.47 -5.87
CA ASP A 109 -16.20 -14.25 -5.64
C ASP A 109 -15.57 -13.88 -4.29
N GLU A 110 -15.20 -14.86 -3.48
CA GLU A 110 -14.65 -14.60 -2.14
C GLU A 110 -13.40 -13.70 -2.16
N PHE A 111 -12.58 -13.83 -3.20
CA PHE A 111 -11.31 -13.14 -3.32
C PHE A 111 -11.41 -11.87 -4.17
N PHE A 112 -12.10 -11.93 -5.31
CA PHE A 112 -12.27 -10.85 -6.29
C PHE A 112 -13.58 -10.07 -6.12
N ASN A 113 -14.17 -10.11 -4.93
CA ASN A 113 -15.28 -9.22 -4.60
C ASN A 113 -14.78 -7.77 -4.45
N ILE A 114 -15.40 -6.86 -5.21
CA ILE A 114 -15.05 -5.43 -5.21
C ILE A 114 -15.31 -4.74 -3.87
N GLN A 115 -16.36 -5.13 -3.14
CA GLN A 115 -16.68 -4.61 -1.81
C GLN A 115 -15.61 -4.99 -0.78
N ASN A 116 -15.12 -6.23 -0.82
CA ASN A 116 -14.00 -6.67 0.01
C ASN A 116 -12.75 -5.84 -0.33
N THR A 117 -12.47 -5.63 -1.62
CA THR A 117 -11.32 -4.84 -2.05
C THR A 117 -11.42 -3.36 -1.62
N ILE A 118 -12.61 -2.76 -1.63
CA ILE A 118 -12.81 -1.40 -1.09
C ILE A 118 -12.43 -1.33 0.39
N SER A 119 -12.81 -2.34 1.18
CA SER A 119 -12.44 -2.44 2.59
C SER A 119 -10.93 -2.62 2.78
N GLU A 120 -10.30 -3.46 1.96
CA GLU A 120 -8.85 -3.68 1.97
C GLU A 120 -8.07 -2.40 1.60
N VAL A 121 -8.53 -1.63 0.60
CA VAL A 121 -7.96 -0.33 0.23
C VAL A 121 -8.01 0.65 1.42
N LYS A 122 -9.15 0.71 2.12
CA LYS A 122 -9.29 1.56 3.33
C LYS A 122 -8.37 1.11 4.46
N ALA A 123 -8.22 -0.20 4.64
CA ALA A 123 -7.31 -0.77 5.63
C ALA A 123 -5.86 -0.41 5.29
N PHE A 124 -5.45 -0.54 4.03
CA PHE A 124 -4.12 -0.16 3.58
C PHE A 124 -3.83 1.35 3.78
N ASP A 125 -4.77 2.23 3.41
CA ASP A 125 -4.68 3.68 3.69
C ASP A 125 -4.48 3.92 5.20
N THR A 126 -5.28 3.28 6.04
CA THR A 126 -5.16 3.39 7.51
C THR A 126 -3.81 2.88 8.02
N HIS A 127 -3.32 1.74 7.53
CA HIS A 127 -2.04 1.17 7.95
C HIS A 127 -0.86 2.04 7.53
N THR A 128 -0.87 2.60 6.32
CA THR A 128 0.20 3.52 5.87
C THR A 128 0.22 4.83 6.66
N GLN A 129 -0.95 5.37 7.04
CA GLN A 129 -1.03 6.53 7.95
C GLN A 129 -0.48 6.21 9.34
N LYS A 130 -0.86 5.06 9.91
CA LYS A 130 -0.32 4.58 11.20
C LYS A 130 1.19 4.36 11.13
N LEU A 131 1.68 3.81 10.03
CA LEU A 131 3.11 3.62 9.79
C LEU A 131 3.84 4.97 9.80
N SER A 132 3.28 5.98 9.15
CA SER A 132 3.85 7.33 9.14
C SER A 132 3.85 7.98 10.53
N ALA A 133 2.77 7.83 11.30
CA ALA A 133 2.70 8.34 12.67
C ALA A 133 3.75 7.66 13.56
N GLN A 134 3.83 6.32 13.51
CA GLN A 134 4.78 5.53 14.29
C GLN A 134 6.24 5.88 13.92
N TYR A 135 6.52 6.08 12.63
CA TYR A 135 7.80 6.55 12.14
C TYR A 135 8.19 7.91 12.73
N ASN A 136 7.26 8.87 12.73
CA ASN A 136 7.50 10.19 13.30
C ASN A 136 7.74 10.13 14.82
N GLU A 137 6.98 9.31 15.55
CA GLU A 137 7.18 9.12 16.99
C GLU A 137 8.55 8.52 17.32
N ILE A 138 8.96 7.48 16.58
CA ILE A 138 10.26 6.83 16.77
C ILE A 138 11.39 7.81 16.47
N ASN A 139 11.29 8.58 15.39
CA ASN A 139 12.33 9.56 15.06
C ASN A 139 12.39 10.71 16.06
N LEU A 140 11.25 11.15 16.60
CA LEU A 140 11.24 12.16 17.67
C LEU A 140 11.93 11.65 18.93
N LEU A 141 11.75 10.37 19.28
CA LEU A 141 12.47 9.75 20.38
C LEU A 141 13.98 9.68 20.10
N ILE A 142 14.36 9.23 18.90
CA ILE A 142 15.76 9.10 18.48
C ILE A 142 16.45 10.48 18.47
N HIS A 143 15.84 11.51 17.88
CA HIS A 143 16.43 12.85 17.78
C HIS A 143 16.67 13.52 19.14
N LYS A 144 16.01 13.09 20.21
CA LYS A 144 16.30 13.58 21.58
C LYS A 144 17.61 13.04 22.14
N GLU A 145 18.06 11.90 21.63
CA GLU A 145 19.23 11.17 22.13
C GLU A 145 20.44 11.30 21.19
N LEU A 146 20.22 11.70 19.93
CA LEU A 146 21.29 11.88 18.95
C LEU A 146 21.96 13.25 19.06
N SER A 147 23.26 13.29 18.77
CA SER A 147 23.94 14.56 18.47
C SER A 147 23.44 15.16 17.15
N LEU A 148 23.81 16.42 16.90
CA LEU A 148 23.39 17.13 15.68
C LEU A 148 23.91 16.42 14.42
N ASP A 149 25.18 16.02 14.40
CA ASP A 149 25.82 15.38 13.25
C ASP A 149 25.18 14.02 12.91
N GLU A 150 24.84 13.25 13.95
CA GLU A 150 24.15 11.96 13.81
C GLU A 150 22.71 12.16 13.32
N THR A 151 22.04 13.23 13.75
CA THR A 151 20.72 13.61 13.26
C THR A 151 20.75 13.97 11.78
N VAL A 152 21.75 14.73 11.33
CA VAL A 152 21.92 15.08 9.91
C VAL A 152 22.14 13.82 9.08
N PHE A 153 23.10 12.96 9.48
CA PHE A 153 23.34 11.68 8.80
C PHE A 153 22.07 10.83 8.69
N PHE A 154 21.30 10.73 9.78
CA PHE A 154 20.07 9.95 9.80
C PHE A 154 18.97 10.55 8.93
N MET A 155 18.90 11.88 8.81
CA MET A 155 17.94 12.59 7.96
C MET A 155 18.25 12.48 6.47
N ASP A 156 19.53 12.28 6.11
CA ASP A 156 19.97 12.10 4.73
C ASP A 156 19.62 10.72 4.16
N LEU A 157 19.29 9.75 5.02
CA LEU A 157 18.86 8.43 4.58
C LEU A 157 17.51 8.51 3.83
N PRO A 158 17.32 7.71 2.76
CA PRO A 158 16.15 7.81 1.87
C PRO A 158 14.84 7.25 2.47
N HIS A 159 14.77 6.97 3.77
CA HIS A 159 13.61 6.34 4.39
C HIS A 159 12.32 7.17 4.25
N LYS A 160 12.41 8.51 4.32
CA LYS A 160 11.27 9.42 4.07
C LYS A 160 10.69 9.28 2.67
N LYS A 161 11.56 9.08 1.67
CA LYS A 161 11.13 8.88 0.28
C LYS A 161 10.29 7.60 0.16
N TYR A 162 10.74 6.50 0.75
CA TYR A 162 10.00 5.24 0.69
C TYR A 162 8.68 5.30 1.48
N LEU A 163 8.66 5.95 2.64
CA LEU A 163 7.41 6.19 3.38
C LEU A 163 6.43 7.06 2.58
N TYR A 164 6.92 8.14 1.96
CA TYR A 164 6.11 8.98 1.08
C TYR A 164 5.54 8.17 -0.09
N ASN A 165 6.35 7.32 -0.74
CA ASN A 165 5.90 6.45 -1.82
C ASN A 165 4.75 5.54 -1.36
N LEU A 166 4.84 4.91 -0.19
CA LEU A 166 3.75 4.08 0.36
C LEU A 166 2.45 4.87 0.53
N LEU A 167 2.53 6.09 1.05
CA LEU A 167 1.37 6.98 1.19
C LEU A 167 0.77 7.36 -0.18
N GLN A 168 1.62 7.57 -1.19
CA GLN A 168 1.14 7.85 -2.55
C GLN A 168 0.49 6.63 -3.21
N ILE A 169 1.05 5.43 -3.02
CA ILE A 169 0.45 4.19 -3.51
C ILE A 169 -0.95 4.00 -2.90
N ALA A 170 -1.11 4.22 -1.58
CA ALA A 170 -2.42 4.13 -0.93
C ALA A 170 -3.45 5.11 -1.53
N LYS A 171 -3.05 6.36 -1.76
CA LYS A 171 -3.89 7.36 -2.43
C LYS A 171 -4.26 6.93 -3.86
N LYS A 172 -3.30 6.42 -4.63
CA LYS A 172 -3.54 5.94 -6.00
C LYS A 172 -4.49 4.75 -6.01
N GLN A 173 -4.29 3.74 -5.16
CA GLN A 173 -5.20 2.59 -5.06
C GLN A 173 -6.65 3.02 -4.74
N LYS A 174 -6.83 4.01 -3.85
CA LYS A 174 -8.14 4.60 -3.53
C LYS A 174 -8.80 5.31 -4.72
N SER A 175 -8.02 6.04 -5.51
CA SER A 175 -8.51 6.64 -6.75
C SER A 175 -8.91 5.56 -7.77
N ILE A 176 -8.05 4.58 -7.97
CA ILE A 176 -8.25 3.49 -8.93
C ILE A 176 -9.49 2.66 -8.57
N VAL A 177 -9.65 2.22 -7.32
CA VAL A 177 -10.81 1.38 -6.93
C VAL A 177 -12.14 2.11 -7.16
N ARG A 178 -12.16 3.44 -6.94
CA ARG A 178 -13.32 4.27 -7.27
C ARG A 178 -13.62 4.23 -8.77
N GLN A 179 -12.60 4.36 -9.60
CA GLN A 179 -12.75 4.36 -11.06
C GLN A 179 -13.14 2.98 -11.59
N VAL A 180 -12.60 1.90 -11.02
CA VAL A 180 -13.04 0.53 -11.29
C VAL A 180 -14.53 0.38 -11.01
N GLY A 181 -15.00 0.84 -9.84
CA GLY A 181 -16.41 0.78 -9.48
C GLY A 181 -17.32 1.57 -10.43
N LEU A 182 -16.91 2.78 -10.83
CA LEU A 182 -17.66 3.59 -11.79
C LEU A 182 -17.79 2.92 -13.16
N HIS A 183 -16.69 2.37 -13.69
CA HIS A 183 -16.71 1.62 -14.95
C HIS A 183 -17.56 0.37 -14.86
N PHE A 184 -17.46 -0.37 -13.76
CA PHE A 184 -18.25 -1.57 -13.54
C PHE A 184 -19.76 -1.30 -13.55
N VAL A 185 -20.21 -0.27 -12.81
CA VAL A 185 -21.61 0.15 -12.78
C VAL A 185 -22.08 0.61 -14.17
N SER A 186 -21.24 1.36 -14.89
CA SER A 186 -21.59 1.83 -16.25
C SER A 186 -21.81 0.66 -17.22
N LEU A 187 -20.91 -0.34 -17.21
CA LEU A 187 -20.98 -1.49 -18.12
C LEU A 187 -22.15 -2.42 -17.79
N THR A 188 -22.40 -2.65 -16.49
CA THR A 188 -23.50 -3.52 -16.06
C THR A 188 -24.87 -2.89 -16.31
N ARG A 189 -25.01 -1.56 -16.17
CA ARG A 189 -26.25 -0.85 -16.50
C ARG A 189 -26.60 -0.97 -17.98
N ASN A 190 -25.61 -0.83 -18.86
CA ASN A 190 -25.83 -0.97 -20.31
C ASN A 190 -26.21 -2.41 -20.69
N ASN A 191 -25.55 -3.40 -20.09
CA ASN A 191 -25.88 -4.82 -20.32
C ASN A 191 -27.30 -5.22 -19.85
N ASN A 192 -27.84 -4.55 -18.83
CA ASN A 192 -29.20 -4.80 -18.34
C ASN A 192 -30.29 -4.08 -19.15
N LEU A 193 -29.95 -3.06 -19.93
CA LEU A 193 -30.87 -2.33 -20.81
C LEU A 193 -31.02 -2.98 -22.20
N GLY A 194 -30.21 -3.99 -22.51
CA GLY A 194 -30.32 -4.81 -23.72
C GLY A 194 -31.22 -6.04 -23.58
N LYS A 195 -32.08 -6.07 -22.56
CA LYS A 195 -33.14 -7.08 -22.38
C LYS A 195 -34.49 -6.52 -22.81
#